data_AF-D7DL67-F1
#
_entry.id   AF-D7DL67-F1
#
_cell.length_a   1.000
_cell.length_b   1.000
_cell.length_c   1.000
_cell.angle_alpha   90.00
_cell.angle_beta   90.00
_cell.angle_gamma   90.00
#
_symmetry.space_group_name_H-M   'P 1'
#
loop_
_entity.id
_entity.type
_entity.pdbx_description
1 polymer ?
#
loop_
_entity_poly.entity_id
_entity_poly.type
_entity_poly.pdbx_seq_one_letter_code
_entity_poly.pdbx_strand_id
1 'polypeptide(L)'
;MKPQISAKPKKTAKDRELDNEFNKQVESDVDEPISKTKLKAEADAQQALGVRLSELPKDKLLKLDLPDAVTTAVLDTKKITANGAIRRHRQYLGRLMRELDNAPILEQLARWDGKHTAENAYFHGLERWRDRMIADSNVLSEFMALHPKTDSQQLRTLIRNAQKELEANKPPKSSREIFKLLREITQESQDNSDAEAGYTPTDELNPDN
;
A
#
# COMPACT_ATOMS: atom_id res chain seq x y z
N MET A 1 49.11 42.95 -59.56
CA MET A 1 48.29 41.87 -58.95
C MET A 1 48.59 41.81 -57.45
N LYS A 2 47.70 42.32 -56.60
CA LYS A 2 47.63 42.06 -55.14
C LYS A 2 46.15 42.15 -54.72
N PRO A 3 45.59 41.19 -53.97
CA PRO A 3 44.17 41.16 -53.64
C PRO A 3 43.86 42.02 -52.41
N GLN A 4 42.67 42.61 -52.41
CA GLN A 4 42.10 43.36 -51.28
C GLN A 4 41.53 42.40 -50.23
N ILE A 5 41.78 42.70 -48.95
CA ILE A 5 41.19 42.00 -47.81
C ILE A 5 39.88 42.74 -47.46
N SER A 6 38.74 42.05 -47.61
CA SER A 6 37.42 42.55 -47.21
C SER A 6 37.17 42.25 -45.73
N ALA A 7 36.92 43.31 -44.94
CA ALA A 7 36.57 43.22 -43.53
C ALA A 7 35.08 42.89 -43.36
N LYS A 8 34.75 41.86 -42.57
CA LYS A 8 33.37 41.49 -42.21
C LYS A 8 32.70 42.57 -41.33
N PRO A 9 31.39 42.86 -41.52
CA PRO A 9 30.67 43.86 -40.74
C PRO A 9 30.42 43.38 -39.29
N LYS A 10 30.49 44.32 -38.34
CA LYS A 10 30.16 44.09 -36.92
C LYS A 10 28.65 44.20 -36.71
N LYS A 11 28.04 43.20 -36.03
CA LYS A 11 26.62 43.18 -35.65
C LYS A 11 26.23 44.41 -34.81
N THR A 12 25.04 44.96 -35.05
CA THR A 12 24.56 46.16 -34.36
C THR A 12 23.82 45.82 -33.06
N ALA A 13 23.67 46.80 -32.16
CA ALA A 13 23.08 46.62 -30.83
C ALA A 13 21.61 46.16 -30.87
N LYS A 14 20.87 46.53 -31.93
CA LYS A 14 19.46 46.15 -32.12
C LYS A 14 19.29 44.67 -32.51
N ASP A 15 20.26 44.10 -33.21
CA ASP A 15 20.29 42.68 -33.55
C ASP A 15 20.56 41.80 -32.31
N ARG A 16 21.24 42.36 -31.29
CA ARG A 16 21.49 41.68 -30.01
C ARG A 16 20.28 41.68 -29.07
N GLU A 17 19.38 42.66 -29.18
CA GLU A 17 18.19 42.75 -28.33
C GLU A 17 17.11 41.74 -28.79
N LEU A 18 16.95 41.54 -30.10
CA LEU A 18 16.02 40.55 -30.67
C LEU A 18 16.43 39.10 -30.34
N ASP A 19 17.73 38.80 -30.35
CA ASP A 19 18.26 37.49 -29.95
C ASP A 19 18.03 37.21 -28.45
N ASN A 20 18.03 38.25 -27.61
CA ASN A 20 17.90 38.12 -26.15
C ASN A 20 16.44 38.00 -25.68
N GLU A 21 15.49 38.49 -26.48
CA GLU A 21 14.05 38.36 -26.21
C GLU A 21 13.51 37.01 -26.68
N PHE A 22 14.05 36.47 -27.79
CA PHE A 22 13.76 35.11 -28.26
C PHE A 22 14.32 34.04 -27.30
N ASN A 23 15.51 34.27 -26.73
CA ASN A 23 16.11 33.35 -25.76
C ASN A 23 15.41 33.37 -24.38
N LYS A 24 14.65 34.42 -24.06
CA LYS A 24 13.91 34.55 -22.80
C LYS A 24 12.52 33.90 -22.83
N GLN A 25 11.93 33.72 -24.02
CA GLN A 25 10.63 33.06 -24.19
C GLN A 25 10.70 31.53 -24.32
N VAL A 26 11.90 30.94 -24.50
CA VAL A 26 12.08 29.48 -24.60
C VAL A 26 12.48 28.84 -23.26
N GLU A 27 12.89 29.64 -22.27
CA GLU A 27 13.33 29.13 -20.95
C GLU A 27 12.19 28.85 -19.96
N SER A 28 10.92 29.14 -20.26
CA SER A 28 9.82 28.95 -19.31
C SER A 28 9.21 27.54 -19.27
N ASP A 29 9.63 26.63 -20.14
CA ASP A 29 9.14 25.23 -20.18
C ASP A 29 10.26 24.17 -20.14
N VAL A 30 11.47 24.56 -19.73
CA VAL A 30 12.58 23.60 -19.62
C VAL A 30 12.56 22.95 -18.23
N ASP A 31 12.12 21.70 -18.21
CA ASP A 31 12.22 20.77 -17.08
C ASP A 31 13.42 21.06 -16.18
N GLU A 32 13.13 21.39 -14.93
CA GLU A 32 14.11 21.56 -13.88
C GLU A 32 15.03 20.31 -13.85
N PRO A 33 16.36 20.44 -14.00
CA PRO A 33 17.22 19.28 -14.13
C PRO A 33 17.07 18.39 -12.88
N ILE A 34 16.56 17.16 -13.08
CA ILE A 34 16.34 16.18 -12.02
C ILE A 34 17.64 16.04 -11.22
N SER A 35 17.59 16.37 -9.93
CA SER A 35 18.80 16.36 -9.10
C SER A 35 19.40 14.94 -9.04
N LYS A 36 20.72 14.83 -8.96
CA LYS A 36 21.43 13.54 -8.81
C LYS A 36 20.86 12.70 -7.66
N THR A 37 20.32 13.34 -6.63
CA THR A 37 19.64 12.70 -5.49
C THR A 37 18.33 12.04 -5.89
N LYS A 38 17.50 12.69 -6.72
CA LYS A 38 16.22 12.14 -7.22
C LYS A 38 16.46 10.90 -8.10
N LEU A 39 17.41 10.97 -9.04
CA LEU A 39 17.77 9.83 -9.89
C LEU A 39 18.25 8.62 -9.08
N LYS A 40 19.02 8.87 -8.01
CA LYS A 40 19.44 7.80 -7.10
C LYS A 40 18.26 7.21 -6.34
N ALA A 41 17.37 8.04 -5.80
CA ALA A 41 16.18 7.58 -5.07
C ALA A 41 15.26 6.73 -5.96
N GLU A 42 15.07 7.13 -7.22
CA GLU A 42 14.31 6.36 -8.19
C GLU A 42 14.98 5.01 -8.47
N ALA A 43 16.29 4.99 -8.73
CA ALA A 43 17.03 3.76 -8.94
C ALA A 43 16.93 2.78 -7.76
N ASP A 44 17.00 3.31 -6.52
CA ASP A 44 16.84 2.54 -5.29
C ASP A 44 15.40 2.02 -5.13
N ALA A 45 14.39 2.82 -5.47
CA ALA A 45 12.98 2.43 -5.44
C ALA A 45 12.68 1.29 -6.43
N GLN A 46 13.23 1.34 -7.65
CA GLN A 46 13.05 0.27 -8.63
C GLN A 46 13.72 -1.04 -8.21
N GLN A 47 14.90 -0.95 -7.60
CA GLN A 47 15.54 -2.11 -7.00
C GLN A 47 14.71 -2.69 -5.85
N ALA A 48 14.19 -1.83 -4.96
CA ALA A 48 13.36 -2.26 -3.85
C ALA A 48 12.07 -2.94 -4.34
N LEU A 49 11.44 -2.43 -5.41
CA LEU A 49 10.28 -3.05 -6.02
C LEU A 49 10.59 -4.46 -6.54
N GLY A 50 11.69 -4.64 -7.28
CA GLY A 50 12.10 -5.95 -7.77
C GLY A 50 12.39 -6.95 -6.64
N VAL A 51 13.02 -6.50 -5.55
CA VAL A 51 13.24 -7.31 -4.34
C VAL A 51 11.91 -7.70 -3.71
N ARG A 52 11.01 -6.73 -3.55
CA ARG A 52 9.67 -6.97 -2.98
C ARG A 52 8.90 -8.02 -3.76
N LEU A 53 8.96 -8.00 -5.10
CA LEU A 53 8.35 -9.05 -5.93
C LEU A 53 8.95 -10.44 -5.63
N SER A 54 10.26 -10.55 -5.41
CA SER A 54 10.92 -11.83 -5.09
C SER A 54 10.47 -12.47 -3.77
N GLU A 55 9.91 -11.67 -2.87
CA GLU A 55 9.40 -12.11 -1.57
C GLU A 55 7.93 -12.54 -1.63
N LEU A 56 7.22 -12.25 -2.73
CA LEU A 56 5.82 -12.61 -2.88
C LEU A 56 5.62 -14.11 -3.09
N PRO A 57 4.48 -14.67 -2.61
CA PRO A 57 4.02 -15.99 -3.01
C PRO A 57 3.80 -16.08 -4.53
N LYS A 58 4.03 -17.28 -5.10
CA LYS A 58 3.87 -17.52 -6.55
C LYS A 58 2.47 -17.13 -7.06
N ASP A 59 1.43 -17.40 -6.27
CA ASP A 59 0.05 -17.08 -6.64
C ASP A 59 -0.21 -15.57 -6.76
N LYS A 60 0.49 -14.75 -5.97
CA LYS A 60 0.43 -13.28 -6.09
C LYS A 60 1.20 -12.81 -7.32
N LEU A 61 2.35 -13.41 -7.63
CA LEU A 61 3.13 -13.08 -8.83
C LEU A 61 2.35 -13.35 -10.12
N LEU A 62 1.63 -14.46 -10.20
CA LEU A 62 0.79 -14.80 -11.36
C LEU A 62 -0.36 -13.79 -11.58
N LYS A 63 -0.83 -13.13 -10.52
CA LYS A 63 -1.87 -12.09 -10.62
C LYS A 63 -1.36 -10.74 -11.13
N LEU A 64 -0.05 -10.54 -11.14
CA LEU A 64 0.57 -9.28 -11.59
C LEU A 64 0.86 -9.27 -13.10
N ASP A 65 0.64 -10.38 -13.81
CA ASP A 65 0.87 -10.53 -15.25
C ASP A 65 2.22 -9.95 -15.71
N LEU A 66 3.28 -10.34 -14.99
CA LEU A 66 4.62 -9.81 -15.22
C LEU A 66 5.24 -10.43 -16.48
N PRO A 67 6.05 -9.67 -17.24
CA PRO A 67 6.80 -10.22 -18.37
C PRO A 67 7.69 -11.39 -17.97
N ASP A 68 7.87 -12.36 -18.87
CA ASP A 68 8.62 -13.60 -18.63
C ASP A 68 10.02 -13.37 -18.07
N ALA A 69 10.70 -12.32 -18.54
CA ALA A 69 12.04 -11.96 -18.08
C ALA A 69 12.06 -11.59 -16.58
N VAL A 70 11.04 -10.84 -16.11
CA VAL A 70 10.90 -10.48 -14.70
C VAL A 70 10.45 -11.67 -13.88
N THR A 71 9.43 -12.39 -14.35
CA THR A 71 8.90 -13.56 -13.65
C THR A 71 10.00 -14.59 -13.39
N THR A 72 10.81 -14.90 -14.42
CA THR A 72 11.96 -15.80 -14.28
C THR A 72 12.98 -15.26 -13.27
N ALA A 73 13.39 -13.99 -13.41
CA ALA A 73 14.37 -13.38 -12.52
C ALA A 73 13.93 -13.37 -11.05
N VAL A 74 12.65 -13.06 -10.81
CA VAL A 74 12.02 -13.05 -9.49
C VAL A 74 12.04 -14.45 -8.88
N LEU A 75 11.65 -15.48 -9.64
CA LEU A 75 11.63 -16.87 -9.18
C LEU A 75 13.04 -17.43 -8.91
N ASP A 76 14.03 -17.06 -9.72
CA ASP A 76 15.41 -17.53 -9.57
C ASP A 76 16.10 -16.96 -8.32
N THR A 77 15.58 -15.86 -7.75
CA THR A 77 16.10 -15.27 -6.50
C THR A 77 16.22 -16.31 -5.38
N LYS A 78 15.28 -17.26 -5.29
CA LYS A 78 15.27 -18.32 -4.25
C LYS A 78 16.40 -19.34 -4.40
N LYS A 79 17.00 -19.46 -5.59
CA LYS A 79 18.11 -20.39 -5.87
C LYS A 79 19.48 -19.77 -5.55
N ILE A 80 19.54 -18.45 -5.38
CA ILE A 80 20.80 -17.72 -5.19
C ILE A 80 21.09 -17.59 -3.70
N THR A 81 22.14 -18.25 -3.23
CA THR A 81 22.49 -18.31 -1.79
C THR A 81 23.70 -17.44 -1.43
N ALA A 82 24.63 -17.22 -2.37
CA ALA A 82 25.84 -16.47 -2.10
C ALA A 82 25.57 -14.95 -2.00
N ASN A 83 25.98 -14.31 -0.91
CA ASN A 83 25.73 -12.88 -0.64
C ASN A 83 26.15 -11.94 -1.79
N GLY A 84 27.29 -12.20 -2.43
CA GLY A 84 27.74 -11.42 -3.59
C GLY A 84 26.86 -11.61 -4.83
N ALA A 85 26.35 -12.83 -5.05
CA ALA A 85 25.43 -13.12 -6.15
C ALA A 85 24.05 -12.53 -5.88
N ILE A 86 23.55 -12.60 -4.64
CA ILE A 86 22.29 -11.95 -4.23
C ILE A 86 22.36 -10.45 -4.50
N ARG A 87 23.45 -9.77 -4.09
CA ARG A 87 23.59 -8.32 -4.31
C ARG A 87 23.52 -7.94 -5.79
N ARG A 88 24.21 -8.68 -6.66
CA ARG A 88 24.18 -8.45 -8.12
C ARG A 88 22.80 -8.76 -8.71
N HIS A 89 22.15 -9.83 -8.23
CA HIS A 89 20.81 -10.20 -8.68
C HIS A 89 19.76 -9.15 -8.33
N ARG A 90 19.85 -8.55 -7.14
CA ARG A 90 18.99 -7.41 -6.76
C ARG A 90 19.18 -6.23 -7.71
N GLN A 91 20.41 -5.89 -8.07
CA GLN A 91 20.69 -4.83 -9.05
C GLN A 91 20.13 -5.17 -10.44
N TYR A 92 20.24 -6.42 -10.87
CA TYR A 92 19.65 -6.91 -12.11
C TYR A 92 18.13 -6.79 -12.12
N LEU A 93 17.46 -7.19 -11.04
CA LEU A 93 16.02 -6.96 -10.85
C LEU A 93 15.69 -5.47 -10.95
N GLY A 94 16.47 -4.60 -10.28
CA GLY A 94 16.29 -3.15 -10.36
C GLY A 94 16.49 -2.55 -11.75
N ARG A 95 17.31 -3.17 -12.61
CA ARG A 95 17.41 -2.79 -14.04
C ARG A 95 16.16 -3.22 -14.80
N LEU A 96 15.72 -4.47 -14.62
CA LEU A 96 14.51 -4.97 -15.28
C LEU A 96 13.27 -4.15 -14.92
N MET A 97 13.13 -3.74 -13.65
CA MET A 97 12.02 -2.89 -13.24
C MET A 97 12.05 -1.52 -13.94
N ARG A 98 13.22 -0.94 -14.24
CA ARG A 98 13.31 0.35 -14.95
C ARG A 98 12.86 0.29 -16.41
N GLU A 99 12.86 -0.90 -17.01
CA GLU A 99 12.50 -1.11 -18.41
C GLU A 99 10.98 -1.31 -18.58
N LEU A 100 10.21 -1.26 -17.49
CA LEU A 100 8.79 -1.59 -17.45
C LEU A 100 7.94 -0.46 -16.89
N ASP A 101 6.67 -0.43 -17.29
CA ASP A 101 5.67 0.38 -16.61
C ASP A 101 5.27 -0.29 -15.29
N ASN A 102 5.69 0.32 -14.18
CA ASN A 102 5.48 -0.22 -12.84
C ASN A 102 4.24 0.35 -12.16
N ALA A 103 3.54 1.32 -12.77
CA ALA A 103 2.33 1.89 -12.22
C ALA A 103 1.26 0.82 -11.85
N PRO A 104 0.90 -0.13 -12.75
CA PRO A 104 -0.11 -1.14 -12.40
C PRO A 104 0.35 -2.10 -11.31
N ILE A 105 1.65 -2.42 -11.27
CA ILE A 105 2.25 -3.27 -10.24
C ILE A 105 2.14 -2.57 -8.88
N LEU A 106 2.54 -1.30 -8.81
CA LEU A 106 2.50 -0.50 -7.59
C LEU A 106 1.07 -0.32 -7.08
N GLU A 107 0.10 -0.07 -7.96
CA GLU A 107 -1.31 0.04 -7.59
C GLU A 107 -1.83 -1.27 -6.98
N GLN A 108 -1.56 -2.40 -7.61
CA GLN A 108 -2.01 -3.69 -7.11
C GLN A 108 -1.34 -4.06 -5.78
N LEU A 109 -0.04 -3.75 -5.63
CA LEU A 109 0.66 -3.92 -4.36
C LEU A 109 0.06 -3.03 -3.26
N ALA A 110 -0.24 -1.77 -3.56
CA ALA A 110 -0.88 -0.85 -2.62
C ALA A 110 -2.28 -1.34 -2.21
N ARG A 111 -3.05 -1.92 -3.14
CA ARG A 111 -4.36 -2.52 -2.83
C ARG A 111 -4.24 -3.69 -1.85
N TRP A 112 -3.24 -4.55 -2.03
CA TRP A 112 -2.98 -5.65 -1.11
C TRP A 112 -2.49 -5.16 0.25
N ASP A 113 -1.58 -4.20 0.27
CA ASP A 113 -1.09 -3.59 1.52
C ASP A 113 -2.23 -2.91 2.26
N GLY A 114 -3.08 -2.16 1.56
CA GLY A 114 -4.27 -1.52 2.11
C GLY A 114 -5.19 -2.52 2.81
N LYS A 115 -5.48 -3.65 2.16
CA LYS A 115 -6.25 -4.73 2.78
C LYS A 115 -5.59 -5.25 4.06
N HIS A 116 -4.28 -5.51 4.03
CA HIS A 116 -3.55 -5.98 5.21
C HIS A 116 -3.51 -4.92 6.33
N THR A 117 -3.37 -3.64 6.01
CA THR A 117 -3.41 -2.57 7.00
C THR A 117 -4.77 -2.45 7.67
N ALA A 118 -5.86 -2.58 6.89
CA ALA A 118 -7.22 -2.57 7.42
C ALA A 118 -7.49 -3.79 8.32
N GLU A 119 -7.10 -4.99 7.88
CA GLU A 119 -7.20 -6.22 8.68
C GLU A 119 -6.39 -6.12 9.99
N ASN A 120 -5.15 -5.62 9.93
CA ASN A 120 -4.32 -5.43 11.11
C ASN A 120 -4.93 -4.38 12.07
N ALA A 121 -5.38 -3.25 11.54
CA ALA A 121 -6.04 -2.21 12.34
C ALA A 121 -7.31 -2.75 13.02
N TYR A 122 -8.08 -3.59 12.32
CA TYR A 122 -9.23 -4.29 12.86
C TYR A 122 -8.84 -5.23 14.01
N PHE A 123 -7.84 -6.10 13.82
CA PHE A 123 -7.37 -6.99 14.88
C PHE A 123 -6.86 -6.22 16.11
N HIS A 124 -6.08 -5.15 15.90
CA HIS A 124 -5.66 -4.28 17.00
C HIS A 124 -6.84 -3.57 17.69
N GLY A 125 -7.91 -3.27 16.97
CA GLY A 125 -9.16 -2.78 17.54
C GLY A 125 -9.78 -3.80 18.50
N LEU A 126 -9.86 -5.07 18.09
CA LEU A 126 -10.36 -6.16 18.94
C LEU A 126 -9.47 -6.42 20.16
N GLU A 127 -8.14 -6.34 20.00
CA GLU A 127 -7.19 -6.44 21.11
C GLU A 127 -7.42 -5.33 22.14
N ARG A 128 -7.60 -4.08 21.70
CA ARG A 128 -7.91 -2.95 22.61
C ARG A 128 -9.22 -3.17 23.36
N TRP A 129 -10.27 -3.67 22.69
CA TRP A 129 -11.54 -4.00 23.35
C TRP A 129 -11.36 -5.08 24.41
N ARG A 130 -10.69 -6.18 24.08
CA ARG A 130 -10.38 -7.26 25.03
C ARG A 130 -9.64 -6.72 26.25
N ASP A 131 -8.57 -5.96 26.05
CA ASP A 131 -7.74 -5.48 27.15
C ASP A 131 -8.51 -4.48 28.03
N ARG A 132 -9.33 -3.61 27.43
CA ARG A 132 -10.23 -2.72 28.18
C ARG A 132 -11.29 -3.49 28.96
N MET A 133 -11.90 -4.53 28.39
CA MET A 133 -12.91 -5.34 29.08
C MET A 133 -12.33 -6.12 30.26
N ILE A 134 -11.08 -6.60 30.15
CA ILE A 134 -10.38 -7.27 31.25
C ILE A 134 -10.05 -6.27 32.36
N ALA A 135 -9.65 -5.04 32.00
CA ALA A 135 -9.35 -3.98 32.97
C ALA A 135 -10.61 -3.44 33.67
N ASP A 136 -11.70 -3.22 32.92
CA ASP A 136 -12.96 -2.71 33.44
C ASP A 136 -14.16 -3.45 32.82
N SER A 137 -14.89 -4.16 33.69
CA SER A 137 -16.09 -4.92 33.29
C SER A 137 -17.25 -4.06 32.78
N ASN A 138 -17.27 -2.75 33.08
CA ASN A 138 -18.30 -1.83 32.60
C ASN A 138 -18.19 -1.55 31.11
N VAL A 139 -17.00 -1.72 30.51
CA VAL A 139 -16.72 -1.54 29.08
C VAL A 139 -17.55 -2.50 28.22
N LEU A 140 -18.00 -3.63 28.78
CA LEU A 140 -18.93 -4.52 28.08
C LEU A 140 -20.23 -3.81 27.66
N SER A 141 -20.74 -2.86 28.46
CA SER A 141 -21.94 -2.12 28.11
C SER A 141 -21.74 -1.22 26.87
N GLU A 142 -20.57 -0.59 26.74
CA GLU A 142 -20.19 0.17 25.54
C GLU A 142 -20.16 -0.73 24.29
N PHE A 143 -19.59 -1.93 24.42
CA PHE A 143 -19.54 -2.89 23.31
C PHE A 143 -20.93 -3.42 22.93
N MET A 144 -21.79 -3.69 23.91
CA MET A 144 -23.16 -4.13 23.65
C MET A 144 -24.00 -3.05 22.96
N ALA A 145 -23.74 -1.77 23.23
CA ALA A 145 -24.41 -0.68 22.52
C ALA A 145 -24.05 -0.65 21.03
N LEU A 146 -22.82 -1.02 20.68
CA LEU A 146 -22.35 -1.14 19.31
C LEU A 146 -22.79 -2.45 18.64
N HIS A 147 -22.89 -3.54 19.41
CA HIS A 147 -23.26 -4.87 18.93
C HIS A 147 -24.40 -5.48 19.78
N PRO A 148 -25.68 -5.11 19.53
CA PRO A 148 -26.81 -5.52 20.37
C PRO A 148 -27.09 -7.02 20.42
N LYS A 149 -26.63 -7.78 19.42
CA LYS A 149 -26.82 -9.25 19.34
C LYS A 149 -25.82 -10.05 20.20
N THR A 150 -24.95 -9.37 20.94
CA THR A 150 -23.90 -9.99 21.76
C THR A 150 -24.47 -10.81 22.93
N ASP A 151 -24.01 -12.06 23.10
CA ASP A 151 -24.24 -12.82 24.33
C ASP A 151 -23.43 -12.23 25.50
N SER A 152 -24.09 -11.35 26.24
CA SER A 152 -23.50 -10.66 27.38
C SER A 152 -23.11 -11.60 28.52
N GLN A 153 -23.78 -12.75 28.68
CA GLN A 153 -23.54 -13.65 29.79
C GLN A 153 -22.25 -14.44 29.57
N GLN A 154 -22.02 -14.89 28.34
CA GLN A 154 -20.77 -15.56 27.94
C GLN A 154 -19.57 -14.62 28.11
N LEU A 155 -19.66 -13.38 27.62
CA LEU A 155 -18.57 -12.39 27.76
C LEU A 155 -18.27 -12.04 29.23
N ARG A 156 -19.30 -11.80 30.06
CA ARG A 156 -19.09 -11.55 31.51
C ARG A 156 -18.34 -12.68 32.19
N THR A 157 -18.65 -13.92 31.82
CA THR A 157 -18.00 -15.11 32.38
C THR A 157 -16.54 -15.18 31.96
N LEU A 158 -16.25 -14.96 30.68
CA LEU A 158 -14.89 -14.96 30.16
C LEU A 158 -14.04 -13.82 30.74
N ILE A 159 -14.60 -12.61 30.89
CA ILE A 159 -13.91 -11.46 31.49
C ILE A 159 -13.48 -11.77 32.93
N ARG A 160 -14.41 -12.29 33.75
CA ARG A 160 -14.11 -12.67 35.15
C ARG A 160 -13.04 -13.75 35.22
N ASN A 161 -13.07 -14.74 34.32
CA ASN A 161 -12.07 -15.79 34.28
C ASN A 161 -10.70 -15.25 33.85
N ALA A 162 -10.67 -14.34 32.87
CA ALA A 162 -9.43 -13.69 32.41
C ALA A 162 -8.78 -12.84 33.52
N GLN A 163 -9.59 -12.12 34.32
CA GLN A 163 -9.10 -11.39 35.49
C GLN A 163 -8.48 -12.34 36.53
N LYS A 164 -9.17 -13.45 36.86
CA LYS A 164 -8.64 -14.47 37.78
C LYS A 164 -7.37 -15.15 37.25
N GLU A 165 -7.29 -15.41 35.95
CA GLU A 165 -6.09 -15.96 35.31
C GLU A 165 -4.91 -14.99 35.40
N LEU A 166 -5.16 -13.69 35.17
CA LEU A 166 -4.15 -12.64 35.28
C LEU A 166 -3.63 -12.48 36.72
N GLU A 167 -4.54 -12.42 37.70
CA GLU A 167 -4.18 -12.36 39.13
C GLU A 167 -3.39 -13.59 39.59
N ALA A 168 -3.72 -14.76 39.06
CA ALA A 168 -3.06 -16.02 39.38
C ALA A 168 -1.79 -16.31 38.55
N ASN A 169 -1.35 -15.38 37.67
CA ASN A 169 -0.25 -15.57 36.72
C ASN A 169 -0.38 -16.87 35.89
N LYS A 170 -1.62 -17.24 35.54
CA LYS A 170 -1.92 -18.42 34.74
C LYS A 170 -1.87 -18.09 33.24
N PRO A 171 -1.72 -19.10 32.37
CA PRO A 171 -1.83 -18.90 30.93
C PRO A 171 -3.16 -18.20 30.56
N PRO A 172 -3.15 -17.20 29.68
CA PRO A 172 -4.30 -16.33 29.40
C PRO A 172 -5.28 -17.02 28.42
N LYS A 173 -5.89 -18.12 28.85
CA LYS A 173 -6.84 -18.89 28.03
C LYS A 173 -8.11 -18.09 27.80
N SER A 174 -8.70 -17.54 28.84
CA SER A 174 -9.96 -16.80 28.76
C SER A 174 -9.81 -15.52 27.94
N SER A 175 -8.66 -14.85 28.01
CA SER A 175 -8.32 -13.70 27.15
C SER A 175 -8.33 -14.05 25.65
N ARG A 176 -7.80 -15.23 25.28
CA ARG A 176 -7.84 -15.72 23.88
C ARG A 176 -9.27 -16.02 23.43
N GLU A 177 -10.08 -16.60 24.29
CA GLU A 177 -11.50 -16.88 24.01
C GLU A 177 -12.31 -15.58 23.83
N ILE A 178 -12.04 -14.54 24.63
CA ILE A 178 -12.66 -13.21 24.45
C ILE A 178 -12.35 -12.69 23.05
N PHE A 179 -11.09 -12.70 22.63
CA PHE A 179 -10.71 -12.21 21.30
C PHE A 179 -11.42 -12.97 20.17
N LYS A 180 -11.54 -14.30 20.30
CA LYS A 180 -12.25 -15.14 19.33
C LYS A 180 -13.73 -14.77 19.24
N LEU A 181 -14.40 -14.63 20.38
CA LEU A 181 -15.81 -14.27 20.45
C LEU A 181 -16.06 -12.85 19.92
N LEU A 182 -15.21 -11.89 20.26
CA LEU A 182 -15.30 -10.52 19.73
C LEU A 182 -15.18 -10.51 18.20
N ARG A 183 -14.26 -11.31 17.64
CA ARG A 183 -14.11 -11.47 16.19
C ARG A 183 -15.36 -12.07 15.54
N GLU A 184 -15.95 -13.11 16.13
CA GLU A 184 -17.17 -13.74 15.61
C GLU A 184 -18.33 -12.73 15.54
N ILE A 185 -18.58 -11.99 16.63
CA ILE A 185 -19.66 -10.98 16.71
C ILE A 185 -19.45 -9.84 15.71
N THR A 186 -18.23 -9.32 15.62
CA THR A 186 -17.92 -8.17 14.77
C THR A 186 -17.90 -8.56 13.28
N GLN A 187 -17.49 -9.78 12.94
CA GLN A 187 -17.52 -10.29 11.58
C GLN A 187 -18.97 -10.56 11.10
N GLU A 188 -19.82 -11.17 11.93
CA GLU A 188 -21.26 -11.33 11.63
C GLU A 188 -21.99 -10.00 11.44
N SER A 189 -21.53 -8.94 12.12
CA SER A 189 -22.09 -7.59 11.97
C SER A 189 -21.71 -6.97 10.62
N GLN A 190 -20.51 -7.25 10.08
CA GLN A 190 -20.05 -6.74 8.78
C GLN A 190 -20.71 -7.47 7.61
N ASP A 191 -20.86 -8.79 7.69
CA ASP A 191 -21.51 -9.58 6.62
C ASP A 191 -22.99 -9.20 6.43
N ASN A 192 -23.67 -8.73 7.49
CA ASN A 192 -25.05 -8.24 7.40
C ASN A 192 -25.16 -6.83 6.81
N SER A 193 -24.17 -5.94 6.99
CA SER A 193 -24.21 -4.59 6.41
C SER A 193 -23.97 -4.58 4.90
N ASP A 194 -23.17 -5.53 4.39
CA ASP A 194 -22.90 -5.67 2.96
C ASP A 194 -24.09 -6.29 2.20
N ALA A 195 -24.96 -7.05 2.88
CA ALA A 195 -26.13 -7.69 2.29
C ALA A 195 -27.32 -6.73 2.06
N GLU A 196 -27.51 -5.70 2.89
CA GLU A 196 -28.61 -4.74 2.70
C GLU A 196 -28.32 -3.63 1.67
N ALA A 197 -27.05 -3.36 1.35
CA ALA A 197 -26.69 -2.35 0.35
C ALA A 197 -27.03 -2.76 -1.11
N GLY A 198 -27.51 -3.99 -1.34
CA GLY A 198 -27.79 -4.57 -2.66
C GLY A 198 -29.26 -4.72 -3.03
N TYR A 199 -30.22 -4.37 -2.17
CA TYR A 199 -31.66 -4.51 -2.48
C TYR A 199 -32.29 -3.14 -2.73
N THR A 200 -32.50 -2.80 -4.00
CA THR A 200 -33.48 -1.76 -4.36
C THR A 200 -34.82 -2.47 -4.57
N PRO A 201 -35.83 -2.26 -3.70
CA PRO A 201 -37.18 -2.66 -4.04
C PRO A 201 -37.59 -1.83 -5.25
N THR A 202 -37.66 -2.44 -6.43
CA THR A 202 -38.37 -1.88 -7.57
C THR A 202 -39.84 -1.84 -7.21
N ASP A 203 -40.29 -0.71 -6.68
CA ASP A 203 -41.69 -0.38 -6.49
C ASP A 203 -42.31 -0.17 -7.87
N GLU A 204 -42.84 -1.26 -8.46
CA GLU A 204 -43.66 -1.21 -9.67
C GLU A 204 -45.01 -0.55 -9.31
N LEU A 205 -45.04 0.78 -9.47
CA LEU A 205 -46.26 1.57 -9.48
C LEU A 205 -47.09 1.20 -10.71
N ASN A 206 -48.20 0.54 -10.40
CA ASN A 206 -49.44 0.38 -11.17
C ASN A 206 -49.87 1.70 -11.85
N PRO A 207 -50.18 1.72 -13.17
CA PRO A 207 -50.92 2.81 -13.77
C PRO A 207 -52.24 2.28 -14.39
N ASP A 208 -53.29 2.25 -13.59
CA ASP A 208 -54.63 2.61 -14.08
C ASP A 208 -54.70 4.14 -14.10
N ASN A 209 -54.42 4.75 -15.26
CA ASN A 209 -55.08 5.96 -15.81
C ASN A 209 -54.48 6.32 -17.19
#